data_AF-A0A7K0U718-F1
#
_entry.id   AF-A0A7K0U718-F1
#
_cell.length_a   1.000
_cell.length_b   1.000
_cell.length_c   1.000
_cell.angle_alpha   90.00
_cell.angle_beta   90.00
_cell.angle_gamma   90.00
#
_symmetry.space_group_name_H-M   'P 1'
#
loop_
_entity.id
_entity.type
_entity.pdbx_description
1 polymer ?
#
loop_
_entity_poly.entity_id
_entity_poly.type
_entity_poly.pdbx_seq_one_letter_code
_entity_poly.pdbx_strand_id
1 'polypeptide(L)'
;MGIYQVREDGKNGTVEVQDDRIIRTRKKLVGKDDVQTIPLKSVSGVHHDRKTLGTDQVRLDVGSISYEWKVSQAEAMVAELHQKMYGV
;
A
#
# COMPACT_ATOMS: atom_id res chain seq x y z
N MET A 1 8.09 -6.88 8.48
CA MET A 1 8.49 -6.62 7.08
C MET A 1 7.58 -7.46 6.21
N GLY A 2 6.39 -6.93 5.92
CA GLY A 2 5.41 -7.58 5.06
C GLY A 2 5.58 -7.14 3.60
N ILE A 3 5.51 -8.12 2.69
CA ILE A 3 5.32 -7.89 1.26
C ILE A 3 3.88 -8.27 0.94
N TYR A 4 3.12 -7.31 0.47
CA TYR A 4 1.70 -7.46 0.17
C TYR A 4 1.48 -7.40 -1.34
N GLN A 5 0.74 -8.37 -1.87
CA GLN A 5 0.32 -8.33 -3.27
C GLN A 5 -0.84 -7.35 -3.41
N VAL A 6 -0.68 -6.39 -4.30
CA VAL A 6 -1.68 -5.35 -4.55
C VAL A 6 -2.11 -5.35 -6.00
N ARG A 7 -3.31 -4.86 -6.25
CA ARG A 7 -3.84 -4.64 -7.59
C ARG A 7 -4.22 -3.18 -7.75
N GLU A 8 -3.63 -2.56 -8.76
CA GLU A 8 -3.86 -1.16 -9.08
C GLU A 8 -4.32 -1.04 -10.53
N ASP A 9 -5.55 -0.56 -10.71
CA ASP A 9 -6.12 -0.30 -12.04
C ASP A 9 -6.00 -1.53 -12.97
N GLY A 10 -6.47 -2.67 -12.46
CA GLY A 10 -6.44 -3.96 -13.16
C GLY A 10 -5.06 -4.64 -13.22
N LYS A 11 -3.97 -3.95 -12.90
CA LYS A 11 -2.60 -4.47 -12.96
C LYS A 11 -2.12 -4.98 -11.61
N ASN A 12 -1.31 -6.04 -11.65
CA ASN A 12 -0.70 -6.60 -10.47
C ASN A 12 0.52 -5.78 -10.05
N GLY A 13 0.71 -5.64 -8.75
CA GLY A 13 1.84 -5.00 -8.13
C GLY A 13 2.13 -5.61 -6.76
N THR A 14 3.15 -5.08 -6.11
CA THR A 14 3.51 -5.41 -4.74
C THR A 14 3.73 -4.14 -3.95
N VAL A 15 3.36 -4.16 -2.69
CA VAL A 15 3.68 -3.12 -1.72
C VAL A 15 4.48 -3.77 -0.61
N GLU A 16 5.69 -3.28 -0.41
CA GLU A 16 6.57 -3.69 0.67
C GLU A 16 6.54 -2.62 1.75
N VAL A 17 6.23 -3.02 2.97
CA VAL A 17 6.20 -2.13 4.13
C VAL A 17 7.49 -2.33 4.93
N GLN A 18 8.37 -1.34 4.87
CA GLN A 18 9.59 -1.28 5.68
C GLN A 18 9.39 -0.36 6.88
N ASP A 19 10.34 -0.36 7.81
CA ASP A 19 10.30 0.43 9.05
C ASP A 19 10.28 1.95 8.84
N ASP A 20 10.88 2.45 7.77
CA ASP A 20 10.97 3.89 7.46
C ASP A 20 10.19 4.31 6.20
N ARG A 21 9.83 3.35 5.35
CA ARG A 21 9.29 3.63 4.01
C ARG A 21 8.41 2.49 3.50
N ILE A 22 7.55 2.82 2.56
CA ILE A 22 6.74 1.89 1.79
C ILE A 22 7.30 1.87 0.36
N ILE A 23 7.55 0.69 -0.19
CA ILE A 23 7.97 0.53 -1.58
C ILE A 23 6.83 -0.09 -2.36
N ARG A 24 6.23 0.71 -3.24
CA ARG A 24 5.22 0.26 -4.20
C ARG A 24 5.92 -0.12 -5.49
N THR A 25 5.60 -1.29 -6.00
CA THR A 25 6.06 -1.77 -7.31
C THR A 25 4.85 -2.14 -8.14
N ARG A 26 4.63 -1.45 -9.27
CA ARG A 26 3.60 -1.81 -10.24
C ARG A 26 4.26 -2.40 -11.48
N LYS A 27 3.86 -3.63 -11.84
CA LYS A 27 4.34 -4.26 -13.07
C LYS A 27 3.75 -3.54 -14.29
N LYS A 28 4.62 -3.06 -15.17
CA LYS A 28 4.23 -2.55 -16.49
C LYS A 28 4.27 -3.69 -17.50
N LEU A 29 3.33 -3.68 -18.45
CA LEU A 29 3.26 -4.68 -19.53
C LEU A 29 4.42 -4.51 -20.54
N VAL A 30 4.95 -3.30 -20.67
CA VAL A 30 6.08 -2.94 -21.54
C VAL A 30 6.95 -1.92 -20.79
N GLY A 31 8.26 -2.16 -20.73
CA GLY A 31 9.25 -1.28 -20.08
C GLY A 31 9.67 -1.71 -18.66
N LYS A 32 10.37 -0.82 -17.96
CA LYS A 32 10.80 -1.01 -16.56
C LYS A 32 9.60 -0.90 -15.60
N ASP A 33 9.61 -1.70 -14.53
CA ASP A 33 8.61 -1.63 -13.47
C ASP A 33 8.52 -0.23 -12.86
N ASP A 34 7.31 0.17 -12.48
CA ASP A 34 7.06 1.43 -11.81
C ASP A 34 7.29 1.22 -10.31
N VAL A 35 8.47 1.61 -9.84
CA VAL A 35 8.83 1.53 -8.42
C VAL A 35 8.72 2.92 -7.81
N GLN A 36 7.93 3.04 -6.76
CA GLN A 36 7.74 4.28 -6.02
C GLN A 36 8.01 4.05 -4.54
N THR A 37 8.90 4.87 -3.99
CA THR A 37 9.24 4.86 -2.57
C THR A 37 8.51 6.00 -1.87
N ILE A 38 7.71 5.65 -0.86
CA ILE A 38 6.90 6.57 -0.06
C ILE A 38 7.46 6.55 1.35
N PRO A 39 8.03 7.64 1.87
CA PRO A 39 8.47 7.70 3.26
C PRO A 39 7.30 7.57 4.22
N LEU A 40 7.39 6.73 5.26
CA LEU A 40 6.31 6.57 6.25
C LEU A 40 6.02 7.88 6.98
N LYS A 41 7.05 8.67 7.26
CA LYS A 41 6.94 10.03 7.83
C LYS A 41 6.08 11.00 7.01
N SER A 42 5.89 10.72 5.71
CA SER A 42 5.07 11.54 4.82
C SER A 42 3.63 11.04 4.74
N VAL A 43 3.35 9.84 5.23
CA VAL A 43 2.00 9.30 5.33
C VAL A 43 1.27 10.04 6.44
N SER A 44 0.20 10.74 6.08
CA SER A 44 -0.66 11.47 7.00
C SER A 44 -1.87 10.66 7.44
N GLY A 45 -2.28 9.66 6.66
CA GLY A 45 -3.41 8.81 6.98
C GLY A 45 -3.40 7.48 6.23
N VAL A 46 -3.95 6.46 6.89
CA VAL A 46 -4.19 5.13 6.30
C VAL A 46 -5.67 4.82 6.46
N HIS A 47 -6.32 4.48 5.36
CA HIS A 47 -7.74 4.16 5.30
C HIS A 47 -7.93 2.75 4.75
N HIS A 48 -8.78 1.98 5.42
CA HIS A 48 -9.18 0.65 5.00
C HIS A 48 -10.67 0.68 4.64
N ASP A 49 -10.98 0.44 3.36
CA ASP A 49 -12.34 0.22 2.88
C ASP A 49 -12.55 -1.29 2.66
N ARG A 50 -13.31 -1.91 3.56
CA ARG A 50 -13.64 -3.33 3.45
C ARG A 50 -14.62 -3.54 2.31
N LYS A 51 -14.26 -4.35 1.32
CA LYS A 51 -15.15 -4.71 0.21
C LYS A 51 -15.68 -6.13 0.41
N THR A 52 -16.98 -6.30 0.22
CA THR A 52 -17.71 -7.57 0.38
C THR A 52 -17.32 -8.68 -0.61
N LEU A 53 -16.52 -8.39 -1.65
CA LEU A 53 -16.21 -9.30 -2.76
C LEU A 53 -14.70 -9.61 -2.89
N GLY A 54 -14.04 -9.92 -1.77
CA GLY A 54 -12.78 -10.69 -1.76
C GLY A 54 -11.47 -9.92 -2.00
N THR A 55 -11.50 -8.60 -2.23
CA THR A 55 -10.31 -7.74 -2.17
C THR A 55 -10.67 -6.40 -1.57
N ASP A 56 -10.08 -6.09 -0.42
CA ASP A 56 -10.28 -4.82 0.26
C ASP A 56 -9.50 -3.71 -0.43
N GLN A 57 -9.92 -2.47 -0.22
CA GLN A 57 -9.23 -1.30 -0.74
C GLN A 57 -8.49 -0.58 0.39
N VAL A 58 -7.19 -0.38 0.20
CA VAL A 58 -6.34 0.41 1.10
C VAL A 58 -6.06 1.73 0.41
N ARG A 59 -6.36 2.82 1.11
CA ARG A 59 -6.00 4.18 0.69
C ARG A 59 -4.98 4.76 1.66
N LEU A 60 -3.92 5.32 1.10
CA LEU A 60 -2.84 5.98 1.82
C LEU A 60 -2.78 7.43 1.41
N ASP A 61 -2.93 8.33 2.38
CA ASP A 61 -2.83 9.75 2.18
C ASP A 61 -1.41 10.22 2.53
N VAL A 62 -0.73 10.82 1.57
CA VAL A 62 0.67 11.25 1.62
C VAL A 62 0.75 12.71 1.20
N GLY A 63 0.66 13.62 2.17
CA GLY A 63 0.58 15.06 1.90
C GLY A 63 -0.69 15.41 1.10
N SER A 64 -0.52 15.81 -0.16
CA SER A 64 -1.62 16.13 -1.08
C SER A 64 -1.94 15.00 -2.08
N ILE A 65 -1.27 13.85 -1.96
CA ILE A 65 -1.42 12.72 -2.88
C ILE A 65 -2.05 11.57 -2.12
N SER A 66 -3.13 11.02 -2.67
CA SER A 66 -3.74 9.79 -2.17
C SER A 66 -3.40 8.63 -3.09
N TYR A 67 -2.90 7.53 -2.51
CA TYR A 67 -2.64 6.28 -3.20
C TYR A 67 -3.72 5.27 -2.84
N GLU A 68 -4.24 4.54 -3.83
CA GLU A 68 -5.32 3.58 -3.62
C GLU A 68 -4.99 2.24 -4.27
N TRP A 69 -5.05 1.17 -3.48
CA TRP A 69 -4.73 -0.18 -3.94
C TRP A 69 -5.74 -1.20 -3.45
N LYS A 70 -5.99 -2.22 -4.27
CA LYS A 70 -6.77 -3.38 -3.85
C LYS A 70 -5.82 -4.44 -3.29
N VAL A 71 -6.04 -4.87 -2.05
CA VAL A 71 -5.15 -5.78 -1.32
C VAL A 71 -5.97 -6.92 -0.75
N SER A 72 -5.56 -8.17 -1.01
CA SER A 72 -6.27 -9.34 -0.47
C SER A 72 -6.07 -9.51 1.04
N GLN A 73 -4.96 -8.99 1.58
CA GLN A 73 -4.62 -9.00 3.00
C GLN A 73 -4.54 -7.58 3.56
N ALA A 74 -5.52 -6.74 3.23
CA ALA A 74 -5.54 -5.33 3.63
C ALA A 74 -5.49 -5.14 5.15
N GLU A 75 -6.22 -5.97 5.92
CA GLU A 75 -6.21 -5.89 7.39
C GLU A 75 -4.80 -6.05 7.98
N ALA A 76 -4.06 -7.06 7.51
CA ALA A 76 -2.69 -7.30 7.97
C ALA A 76 -1.74 -6.16 7.55
N MET A 77 -1.92 -5.62 6.35
CA MET A 77 -1.13 -4.49 5.84
C MET A 77 -1.38 -3.20 6.63
N VAL A 78 -2.65 -2.88 6.85
CA VAL A 78 -3.06 -1.67 7.59
C VAL A 78 -2.66 -1.78 9.05
N ALA A 79 -2.78 -2.97 9.66
CA ALA A 79 -2.27 -3.23 11.00
C ALA A 79 -0.75 -3.02 11.10
N GLU A 80 0.04 -3.57 10.15
CA GLU A 80 1.50 -3.37 10.14
C GLU A 80 1.86 -1.89 9.94
N LEU A 81 1.13 -1.17 9.07
CA LEU A 81 1.31 0.26 8.85
C LEU A 81 0.97 1.09 10.09
N HIS A 82 -0.16 0.82 10.73
CA HIS A 82 -0.54 1.49 11.98
C HIS A 82 0.46 1.22 13.09
N GLN A 83 0.92 -0.02 13.23
CA GLN A 83 1.95 -0.37 14.21
C GLN A 83 3.24 0.40 13.95
N LYS A 84 3.67 0.52 12.70
CA LYS A 84 4.89 1.28 12.35
C LYS A 84 4.74 2.79 12.47
N MET A 85 3.55 3.33 12.17
CA MET A 85 3.28 4.77 12.26
C MET A 85 3.07 5.24 13.70
N TYR A 86 2.39 4.45 14.53
CA TYR A 86 1.95 4.86 15.87
C TYR A 86 2.63 4.10 17.01
N GLY A 87 3.38 3.02 16.72
CA GLY A 87 4.23 2.35 17.70
C GLY A 87 3.51 1.77 18.92
N VAL A 88 2.24 1.36 18.79
CA VAL A 88 1.47 0.68 19.85
C VAL A 88 1.77 -0.81 19.89
#